data_AF-A0A1V0UUI8-F1
#
_entry.id   AF-A0A1V0UUI8-F1
#
_cell.length_a   1.000
_cell.length_b   1.000
_cell.length_c   1.000
_cell.angle_alpha   90.00
_cell.angle_beta   90.00
_cell.angle_gamma   90.00
#
_symmetry.space_group_name_H-M   'P 1'
#
loop_
_entity.id
_entity.type
_entity.pdbx_description
1 polymer ?
#
loop_
_entity_poly.entity_id
_entity_poly.type
_entity_poly.pdbx_seq_one_letter_code
_entity_poly.pdbx_strand_id
1 'polypeptide(L)'
;MLFILLFGSLIRFAFWFQSHLFIYAASAVPLIIVLLLPSKSKNQLLQSNSKKFNIRLERTPPSELAPMGFLFATFHPDLIDRKKSTLYIKLEDAEWVHEPHVPYRQTLLVEIAPEQLRRHGKHKSWIGIPIHDLSACLSSAASPSVQPESIRISIPLENLERINSGQIIRTRKKHHTSA
;
A
#
# COMPACT_ATOMS: atom_id res chain seq x y z
N MET A 1 -17.27 -10.66 -20.40
CA MET A 1 -17.99 -11.19 -21.57
C MET A 1 -19.46 -11.52 -21.28
N LEU A 2 -19.78 -12.26 -20.22
CA LEU A 2 -21.16 -12.67 -19.89
C LEU A 2 -22.18 -11.52 -19.92
N PHE A 3 -21.91 -10.39 -19.26
CA PHE A 3 -22.82 -9.25 -19.21
C PHE A 3 -23.06 -8.57 -20.57
N ILE A 4 -22.07 -8.61 -21.47
CA ILE A 4 -22.19 -8.06 -22.83
C ILE A 4 -23.12 -8.96 -23.67
N LEU A 5 -22.97 -10.28 -23.54
CA LEU A 5 -23.85 -11.25 -24.18
C LEU A 5 -25.28 -11.15 -23.64
N LEU A 6 -25.43 -10.98 -22.33
CA LEU A 6 -26.74 -10.79 -21.68
C LEU A 6 -27.42 -9.52 -22.17
N PHE A 7 -26.70 -8.39 -22.22
CA PHE A 7 -27.21 -7.12 -22.74
C PHE A 7 -27.64 -7.23 -24.21
N GLY A 8 -26.80 -7.83 -25.06
CA GLY A 8 -27.14 -8.06 -26.47
C GLY A 8 -28.34 -8.98 -26.66
N SER A 9 -28.47 -10.02 -25.83
CA SER A 9 -29.63 -10.91 -25.83
C SER A 9 -30.92 -10.17 -25.44
N LEU A 10 -30.90 -9.39 -24.36
CA LEU A 10 -32.04 -8.59 -23.90
C LEU A 10 -32.52 -7.58 -24.95
N ILE A 11 -31.61 -6.93 -25.69
CA ILE A 11 -31.96 -6.03 -26.80
C ILE A 11 -32.63 -6.79 -27.93
N ARG A 12 -32.11 -7.96 -28.31
CA ARG A 12 -32.73 -8.82 -29.33
C ARG A 12 -34.14 -9.24 -28.94
N PHE A 13 -34.34 -9.66 -27.68
CA PHE A 13 -35.65 -10.02 -27.15
C PHE A 13 -36.61 -8.83 -27.09
N ALA A 14 -36.13 -7.64 -26.72
CA ALA A 14 -36.94 -6.42 -26.73
C ALA A 14 -37.50 -6.10 -28.12
N PHE A 15 -36.69 -6.27 -29.16
CA PHE A 15 -37.10 -6.03 -30.55
C PHE A 15 -38.08 -7.09 -31.07
N TRP A 16 -37.84 -8.37 -30.73
CA TRP A 16 -38.71 -9.47 -31.15
C TRP A 16 -40.10 -9.38 -30.52
N PHE A 17 -40.16 -9.12 -29.21
CA PHE A 17 -41.42 -9.11 -28.44
C PHE A 17 -42.07 -7.73 -28.33
N GLN A 18 -41.49 -6.68 -28.92
CA GLN A 18 -41.94 -5.28 -28.80
C GLN A 18 -42.23 -4.84 -27.36
N SER A 19 -41.49 -5.40 -26.39
CA SER A 19 -41.82 -5.25 -24.98
C SER A 19 -40.89 -4.26 -24.28
N HIS A 20 -41.51 -3.25 -23.67
CA HIS A 20 -40.84 -2.20 -22.90
C HIS A 20 -40.11 -2.74 -21.67
N LEU A 21 -40.57 -3.87 -21.10
CA LEU A 21 -39.94 -4.53 -19.94
C LEU A 21 -38.49 -4.94 -20.22
N PHE A 22 -38.21 -5.46 -21.41
CA PHE A 22 -36.85 -5.87 -21.78
C PHE A 22 -35.92 -4.69 -22.02
N ILE A 23 -36.46 -3.54 -22.43
CA ILE A 23 -35.70 -2.29 -22.56
C ILE A 23 -35.30 -1.78 -21.16
N TYR A 24 -36.23 -1.79 -20.20
CA TYR A 24 -35.91 -1.44 -18.80
C TYR A 24 -34.86 -2.38 -18.21
N ALA A 25 -35.02 -3.69 -18.39
CA ALA A 25 -34.04 -4.68 -17.94
C ALA A 25 -32.66 -4.48 -18.59
N ALA A 26 -32.61 -4.23 -19.91
CA ALA A 26 -31.36 -3.92 -20.62
C ALA A 26 -30.70 -2.64 -20.08
N SER A 27 -31.47 -1.61 -19.74
CA SER A 27 -30.94 -0.35 -19.20
C SER A 27 -30.33 -0.50 -17.80
N ALA A 28 -30.77 -1.49 -17.02
CA ALA A 28 -30.24 -1.77 -15.69
C ALA A 28 -28.89 -2.52 -15.73
N VAL A 29 -28.60 -3.24 -16.82
CA VAL A 29 -27.36 -4.03 -16.96
C VAL A 29 -26.09 -3.16 -16.84
N PRO A 30 -25.96 -1.99 -17.50
CA PRO A 30 -24.83 -1.07 -17.28
C PRO A 30 -24.62 -0.66 -15.82
N LEU A 31 -25.70 -0.39 -15.07
CA LEU A 31 -25.61 -0.01 -13.65
C LEU A 31 -25.08 -1.16 -12.80
N ILE A 32 -25.57 -2.38 -13.05
CA ILE A 32 -25.10 -3.60 -12.38
C ILE A 32 -23.62 -3.85 -12.69
N ILE A 33 -23.19 -3.67 -13.95
CA ILE A 33 -21.77 -3.82 -14.33
C ILE A 33 -20.88 -2.83 -13.56
N VAL A 34 -21.28 -1.57 -13.44
CA VAL A 34 -20.53 -0.55 -12.68
C VAL A 34 -20.43 -0.91 -11.20
N LEU A 35 -21.50 -1.46 -10.60
CA LEU A 35 -21.50 -1.88 -9.20
C LEU A 35 -20.59 -3.09 -8.95
N LEU A 36 -20.49 -4.02 -9.92
CA LEU A 36 -19.64 -5.22 -9.82
C LEU A 36 -18.22 -5.03 -10.36
N LEU A 37 -17.87 -3.84 -10.88
CA LEU A 37 -16.54 -3.59 -11.41
C LEU A 37 -15.51 -3.63 -10.27
N PRO A 38 -14.50 -4.52 -10.33
CA PRO A 38 -13.48 -4.58 -9.30
C PRO A 38 -12.74 -3.25 -9.21
N SER A 39 -12.44 -2.83 -7.98
CA SER A 39 -11.73 -1.57 -7.71
C SER A 39 -10.47 -1.46 -8.56
N LYS A 40 -10.45 -0.46 -9.45
CA LYS A 40 -9.37 -0.24 -10.45
C LYS A 40 -8.03 0.18 -9.84
N SER A 41 -7.98 0.48 -8.53
CA SER A 41 -6.71 0.89 -7.92
C SER A 41 -5.76 -0.29 -7.88
N LYS A 42 -4.77 -0.33 -8.78
CA LYS A 42 -3.69 -1.34 -8.75
C LYS A 42 -2.79 -1.16 -7.54
N ASN A 43 -2.72 0.06 -7.01
CA ASN A 43 -1.85 0.44 -5.93
C ASN A 43 -2.62 0.49 -4.60
N GLN A 44 -1.93 0.14 -3.53
CA GLN A 44 -2.40 0.33 -2.17
C GLN A 44 -1.74 1.58 -1.60
N LEU A 45 -2.53 2.43 -0.94
CA LEU A 45 -2.06 3.63 -0.26
C LEU A 45 -2.27 3.42 1.23
N LEU A 46 -1.20 3.42 2.02
CA LEU A 46 -1.28 3.36 3.48
C LEU A 46 -1.04 4.77 4.05
N GLN A 47 -1.97 5.20 4.90
CA GLN A 47 -1.90 6.45 5.65
C GLN A 47 -1.84 6.13 7.15
N SER A 48 -1.00 6.85 7.90
CA SER A 48 -0.68 6.53 9.30
C SER A 48 -1.82 6.74 10.31
N ASN A 49 -3.00 7.16 9.87
CA ASN A 49 -4.14 7.43 10.77
C ASN A 49 -4.90 6.16 11.22
N SER A 50 -4.32 4.99 10.99
CA SER A 50 -4.89 3.69 11.36
C SER A 50 -4.14 3.16 12.57
N LYS A 51 -4.86 2.80 13.66
CA LYS A 51 -4.24 2.13 14.84
C LYS A 51 -3.44 0.87 14.49
N LYS A 52 -3.62 0.32 13.29
CA LYS A 52 -2.97 -0.89 12.78
C LYS A 52 -1.72 -0.61 11.94
N PHE A 53 -1.42 0.66 11.62
CA PHE A 53 -0.34 1.08 10.74
C PHE A 53 0.44 2.24 11.37
N ASN A 54 1.72 2.05 11.66
CA ASN A 54 2.57 3.10 12.21
C ASN A 54 3.87 3.22 11.40
N ILE A 55 4.19 4.44 10.97
CA ILE A 55 5.44 4.76 10.30
C ILE A 55 6.32 5.52 11.29
N ARG A 56 7.51 4.98 11.58
CA ARG A 56 8.48 5.59 12.48
C ARG A 56 9.82 5.78 11.77
N LEU A 57 10.38 6.97 11.87
CA LEU A 57 11.82 7.12 11.63
C LEU A 57 12.53 6.87 12.94
N GLU A 58 13.35 5.82 12.99
CA GLU A 58 14.24 5.59 14.12
C GLU A 58 15.66 5.92 13.68
N ARG A 59 16.28 6.84 14.41
CA ARG A 59 17.68 7.13 14.21
C ARG A 59 18.49 6.13 15.01
N THR A 60 18.79 4.99 14.40
CA THR A 60 19.79 4.07 14.95
C THR A 60 21.11 4.84 15.11
N PRO A 61 21.88 4.60 16.18
CA PRO A 61 23.24 5.13 16.27
C PRO A 61 24.01 4.84 14.96
N PRO A 62 24.85 5.78 14.51
CA PRO A 62 25.55 5.67 13.24
C PRO A 62 26.26 4.31 13.18
N SER A 63 25.81 3.49 12.23
CA SER A 63 26.40 2.20 11.89
C SER A 63 26.97 2.32 10.48
N GLU A 64 28.03 1.58 10.17
CA GLU A 64 28.64 1.59 8.83
C GLU A 64 27.64 1.31 7.71
N LEU A 65 26.55 0.60 8.02
CA LEU A 65 25.48 0.26 7.07
C LEU A 65 24.44 1.36 6.83
N ALA A 66 24.29 2.32 7.75
CA ALA A 66 23.30 3.41 7.62
C ALA A 66 23.70 4.62 8.50
N PRO A 67 24.70 5.41 8.09
CA PRO A 67 25.13 6.60 8.83
C PRO A 67 24.00 7.63 9.07
N MET A 68 22.93 7.65 8.26
CA MET A 68 21.77 8.51 8.47
C MET A 68 20.62 7.89 9.30
N GLY A 69 20.69 6.61 9.63
CA GLY A 69 19.65 5.86 10.33
C GLY A 69 18.67 5.12 9.40
N PHE A 70 17.56 4.62 9.96
CA PHE A 70 16.58 3.80 9.24
C PHE A 70 15.16 4.34 9.38
N LEU A 71 14.40 4.27 8.29
CA LEU A 71 12.94 4.33 8.34
C LEU A 71 12.43 2.92 8.66
N PHE A 72 11.56 2.82 9.66
CA PHE A 72 10.84 1.61 9.98
C PHE A 72 9.34 1.81 9.77
N ALA A 73 8.74 0.99 8.92
CA ALA A 73 7.29 0.93 8.77
C ALA A 73 6.79 -0.36 9.41
N THR A 74 5.98 -0.24 10.46
CA THR A 74 5.41 -1.39 11.17
C THR A 74 3.92 -1.45 10.95
N PHE A 75 3.42 -2.62 10.57
CA PHE A 75 2.01 -2.80 10.26
C PHE A 75 1.51 -4.21 10.50
N HIS A 76 0.22 -4.32 10.77
CA HIS A 76 -0.45 -5.61 10.88
C HIS A 76 -0.51 -6.30 9.50
N PRO A 77 -0.23 -7.62 9.38
CA PRO A 77 -0.24 -8.33 8.10
C PRO A 77 -1.54 -8.17 7.30
N ASP A 78 -2.69 -8.18 7.99
CA ASP A 78 -4.03 -8.02 7.40
C ASP A 78 -4.25 -6.68 6.68
N LEU A 79 -3.40 -5.69 6.95
CA LEU A 79 -3.50 -4.43 6.23
C LEU A 79 -3.02 -4.53 4.80
N ILE A 80 -2.18 -5.50 4.43
CA ILE A 80 -1.69 -5.62 3.05
C ILE A 80 -2.73 -6.36 2.21
N ASP A 81 -3.27 -5.68 1.21
CA ASP A 81 -4.07 -6.31 0.17
C ASP A 81 -3.14 -6.96 -0.86
N ARG A 82 -2.98 -8.28 -0.77
CA ARG A 82 -2.15 -9.10 -1.67
C ARG A 82 -2.56 -9.02 -3.14
N LYS A 83 -3.76 -8.51 -3.46
CA LYS A 83 -4.23 -8.32 -4.84
C LYS A 83 -3.68 -7.04 -5.47
N LYS A 84 -3.03 -6.17 -4.68
CA LYS A 84 -2.44 -4.91 -5.15
C LYS A 84 -0.98 -5.14 -5.59
N SER A 85 -0.48 -4.28 -6.48
CA SER A 85 0.86 -4.41 -7.03
C SER A 85 1.93 -3.71 -6.19
N THR A 86 1.58 -2.57 -5.60
CA THR A 86 2.55 -1.70 -4.92
C THR A 86 1.91 -1.06 -3.71
N LEU A 87 2.62 -1.14 -2.58
CA LEU A 87 2.29 -0.52 -1.32
C LEU A 87 2.97 0.83 -1.23
N TYR A 88 2.19 1.91 -1.20
CA TYR A 88 2.72 3.26 -1.07
C TYR A 88 2.57 3.76 0.37
N ILE A 89 3.68 4.21 0.92
CA ILE A 89 3.84 4.74 2.27
C ILE A 89 4.08 6.24 2.17
N LYS A 90 3.31 7.03 2.91
CA LYS A 90 3.46 8.48 2.97
C LYS A 90 4.49 8.87 4.04
N LEU A 91 5.63 9.40 3.61
CA LEU A 91 6.75 9.77 4.48
C LEU A 91 6.45 10.94 5.43
N GLU A 92 5.52 11.81 5.05
CA GLU A 92 5.12 12.94 5.89
C GLU A 92 4.45 12.50 7.19
N ASP A 93 3.88 11.30 7.20
CA ASP A 93 3.19 10.76 8.36
C ASP A 93 4.17 10.03 9.31
N ALA A 94 5.47 10.05 9.00
CA ALA A 94 6.47 9.38 9.80
C ALA A 94 6.84 10.18 11.04
N GLU A 95 6.69 9.58 12.21
CA GLU A 95 7.11 10.16 13.49
C GLU A 95 8.59 9.89 13.75
N TRP A 96 9.34 10.92 14.15
CA TRP A 96 10.74 10.76 14.54
C TRP A 96 10.83 10.27 15.99
N VAL A 97 11.34 9.07 16.17
CA VAL A 97 11.50 8.45 17.50
C VAL A 97 12.98 8.29 17.80
N HIS A 98 13.39 8.75 18.99
CA HIS A 98 14.79 8.68 19.44
C HIS A 98 15.12 7.40 20.20
N GLU A 99 14.09 6.70 20.70
CA GLU A 99 14.24 5.41 21.37
C GLU A 99 13.92 4.25 20.42
N PRO A 100 14.75 3.20 20.37
CA PRO A 100 14.46 2.02 19.57
C PRO A 100 13.18 1.35 20.08
N HIS A 101 12.19 1.20 19.22
CA HIS A 101 10.96 0.50 19.59
C HIS A 101 11.26 -0.98 19.81
N VAL A 102 10.92 -1.49 21.01
CA VAL A 102 10.95 -2.92 21.31
C VAL A 102 10.00 -3.62 20.32
N PRO A 103 10.49 -4.47 19.40
CA PRO A 103 9.62 -5.14 18.44
C PRO A 103 8.62 -6.02 19.19
N TYR A 104 7.41 -6.15 18.63
CA TYR A 104 6.43 -7.15 19.09
C TYR A 104 7.09 -8.53 19.16
N ARG A 105 6.63 -9.40 20.07
CA ARG A 105 7.22 -10.73 20.32
C ARG A 105 7.37 -11.56 19.03
N GLN A 106 6.49 -11.33 18.05
CA GLN A 106 6.53 -11.97 16.74
C GLN A 106 6.48 -10.91 15.62
N THR A 107 7.57 -10.16 15.49
CA THR A 107 7.75 -9.20 14.39
C THR A 107 8.58 -9.81 13.28
N LEU A 108 8.06 -9.81 12.05
CA LEU A 108 8.85 -10.22 10.89
C LEU A 108 9.55 -8.98 10.30
N LEU A 109 10.89 -9.00 10.29
CA LEU A 109 11.71 -7.94 9.71
C LEU A 109 11.94 -8.18 8.21
N VAL A 110 11.65 -7.19 7.39
CA VAL A 110 11.90 -7.20 5.94
C VAL A 110 12.83 -6.05 5.60
N GLU A 111 14.05 -6.38 5.18
CA GLU A 111 14.98 -5.39 4.66
C GLU A 111 14.69 -5.14 3.18
N ILE A 112 14.54 -3.88 2.79
CA ILE A 112 14.26 -3.51 1.41
C ILE A 112 15.46 -2.82 0.80
N ALA A 113 15.91 -3.38 -0.31
CA ALA A 113 17.01 -2.83 -1.09
C ALA A 113 16.58 -1.53 -1.81
N PRO A 114 17.49 -0.58 -2.04
CA PRO A 114 17.17 0.68 -2.71
C PRO A 114 16.56 0.48 -4.11
N GLU A 115 16.97 -0.56 -4.83
CA GLU A 115 16.53 -0.86 -6.19
C GLU A 115 15.07 -1.31 -6.24
N GLN A 116 14.55 -1.85 -5.13
CA GLN A 116 13.17 -2.32 -5.01
C GLN A 116 12.19 -1.18 -4.74
N LEU A 117 12.69 -0.05 -4.23
CA LEU A 117 11.86 1.10 -3.89
C LEU A 117 11.44 1.86 -5.16
N ARG A 118 10.15 2.23 -5.21
CA ARG A 118 9.57 2.99 -6.31
C ARG A 118 9.12 4.36 -5.86
N ARG A 119 9.41 5.38 -6.64
CA ARG A 119 8.85 6.71 -6.41
C ARG A 119 7.41 6.77 -6.91
N HIS A 120 6.51 7.37 -6.15
CA HIS A 120 5.17 7.64 -6.67
C HIS A 120 5.24 8.74 -7.74
N GLY A 121 4.74 8.47 -8.94
CA GLY A 121 4.90 9.36 -10.10
C GLY A 121 4.32 10.77 -9.93
N LYS A 122 3.27 10.93 -9.10
CA LYS A 122 2.61 12.23 -8.85
C LYS A 122 2.95 12.87 -7.50
N HIS A 123 3.32 12.08 -6.50
CA HIS A 123 3.45 12.56 -5.13
C HIS A 123 4.83 12.23 -4.60
N LYS A 124 5.69 13.24 -4.50
CA LYS A 124 7.09 13.03 -4.11
C LYS A 124 7.23 12.52 -2.67
N SER A 125 6.32 12.84 -1.76
CA SER A 125 6.35 12.34 -0.37
C SER A 125 5.92 10.88 -0.20
N TRP A 126 5.62 10.15 -1.28
CA TRP A 126 5.18 8.76 -1.23
C TRP A 126 6.22 7.81 -1.80
N ILE A 127 6.47 6.73 -1.07
CA ILE A 127 7.42 5.68 -1.44
C ILE A 127 6.68 4.37 -1.59
N GLY A 128 6.86 3.76 -2.76
CA GLY A 128 6.25 2.53 -3.17
C GLY A 128 7.17 1.35 -2.91
N ILE A 129 6.61 0.29 -2.36
CA ILE A 129 7.24 -1.02 -2.17
C ILE A 129 6.41 -2.03 -2.98
N PRO A 130 6.99 -2.73 -3.95
CA PRO A 130 6.27 -3.76 -4.67
C PRO A 130 5.81 -4.87 -3.73
N ILE A 131 4.53 -5.25 -3.81
CA ILE A 131 3.95 -6.25 -2.90
C ILE A 131 4.49 -7.66 -3.19
N HIS A 132 4.99 -7.91 -4.41
CA HIS A 132 5.65 -9.16 -4.73
C HIS A 132 6.96 -9.36 -3.93
N ASP A 133 7.70 -8.30 -3.65
CA ASP A 133 8.91 -8.38 -2.79
C ASP A 133 8.53 -8.73 -1.35
N LEU A 134 7.36 -8.26 -0.89
CA LEU A 134 6.79 -8.60 0.41
C LEU A 134 6.13 -9.99 0.43
N SER A 135 5.81 -10.57 -0.73
CA SER A 135 4.96 -11.76 -0.84
C SER A 135 5.62 -13.02 -0.26
N ALA A 136 6.94 -13.15 -0.39
CA ALA A 136 7.69 -14.26 0.21
C ALA A 136 7.58 -14.24 1.75
N CYS A 137 7.75 -13.06 2.35
CA CYS A 137 7.55 -12.84 3.78
C CYS A 137 6.10 -13.04 4.21
N LEU A 138 5.15 -12.50 3.45
CA LEU A 138 3.72 -12.64 3.73
C LEU A 138 3.22 -14.08 3.60
N SER A 139 3.85 -14.88 2.74
CA SER A 139 3.53 -16.30 2.57
C SER A 139 4.09 -17.13 3.72
N SER A 140 5.30 -16.83 4.20
CA SER A 140 5.86 -17.42 5.43
C SER A 140 5.01 -17.06 6.66
N ALA A 141 4.51 -15.82 6.73
CA ALA A 141 3.60 -15.34 7.77
C ALA A 141 2.20 -15.98 7.76
N ALA A 142 1.79 -16.61 6.65
CA ALA A 142 0.48 -17.25 6.52
C ALA A 142 0.45 -18.70 7.04
N SER A 143 1.61 -19.26 7.43
CA SER A 143 1.66 -20.60 8.00
C SER A 143 0.99 -20.66 9.38
N PRO A 144 0.17 -21.68 9.66
CA PRO A 144 -0.63 -21.76 10.88
C PRO A 144 0.19 -21.93 12.17
N SER A 145 1.50 -22.23 12.08
CA SER A 145 2.38 -22.41 13.24
C SER A 145 3.05 -21.12 13.74
N VAL A 146 3.15 -20.07 12.90
CA VAL A 146 3.80 -18.79 13.25
C VAL A 146 3.11 -17.66 12.48
N GLN A 147 2.00 -17.14 12.99
CA GLN A 147 1.40 -15.92 12.46
C GLN A 147 2.04 -14.70 13.13
N PRO A 148 2.81 -13.86 12.41
CA PRO A 148 3.41 -12.69 13.00
C PRO A 148 2.34 -11.67 13.37
N GLU A 149 2.45 -11.11 14.57
CA GLU A 149 1.57 -10.03 15.05
C GLU A 149 1.81 -8.73 14.27
N SER A 150 3.03 -8.56 13.74
CA SER A 150 3.39 -7.39 12.95
C SER A 150 4.48 -7.68 11.92
N ILE A 151 4.48 -6.90 10.84
CA ILE A 151 5.55 -6.87 9.85
C ILE A 151 6.23 -5.52 9.97
N ARG A 152 7.56 -5.54 10.08
CA ARG A 152 8.40 -4.36 10.15
C ARG A 152 9.29 -4.31 8.92
N ILE A 153 9.17 -3.25 8.16
CA ILE A 153 10.02 -2.98 7.01
C ILE A 153 11.12 -2.02 7.46
N SER A 154 12.39 -2.34 7.16
CA SER A 154 13.52 -1.44 7.38
C SER A 154 14.02 -0.87 6.05
N ILE A 155 14.23 0.44 6.02
CA ILE A 155 14.74 1.15 4.85
C ILE A 155 15.81 2.16 5.28
N PRO A 156 17.07 2.03 4.82
CA PRO A 156 18.11 3.02 5.12
C PRO A 156 17.72 4.42 4.64
N LEU A 157 17.93 5.44 5.47
CA LEU A 157 17.51 6.81 5.15
C LEU A 157 18.21 7.37 3.91
N GLU A 158 19.49 7.03 3.69
CA GLU A 158 20.26 7.43 2.52
C GLU A 158 19.63 6.95 1.21
N ASN A 159 19.06 5.74 1.21
CA ASN A 159 18.36 5.19 0.05
C ASN A 159 17.10 6.00 -0.25
N LEU A 160 16.40 6.43 0.79
CA LEU A 160 15.24 7.29 0.65
C LEU A 160 15.62 8.69 0.14
N GLU A 161 16.75 9.24 0.60
CA GLU A 161 17.26 10.53 0.11
C GLU A 161 17.63 10.47 -1.37
N ARG A 162 18.28 9.38 -1.81
CA ARG A 162 18.64 9.13 -3.21
C ARG A 162 17.40 9.11 -4.11
N ILE A 163 16.34 8.42 -3.68
CA ILE A 163 15.13 8.23 -4.48
C ILE A 163 14.22 9.46 -4.43
N ASN A 164 14.20 10.16 -3.29
CA ASN A 164 13.29 11.28 -3.07
C ASN A 164 13.95 12.67 -3.17
N SER A 165 15.19 12.74 -3.64
CA SER A 165 15.91 13.99 -3.88
C SER A 165 15.96 14.91 -2.64
N GLY A 166 16.21 14.34 -1.45
CA GLY A 166 16.39 15.10 -0.20
C GLY A 166 15.12 15.66 0.47
N GLN A 167 13.92 15.19 0.11
CA GLN A 167 12.67 15.70 0.69
C GLN A 167 12.46 15.32 2.17
N ILE A 168 13.08 14.25 2.67
CA ILE A 168 12.97 13.80 4.07
C ILE A 168 13.65 14.78 5.03
N ILE A 169 14.75 15.41 4.62
CA ILE A 169 15.40 16.48 5.39
C ILE A 169 14.47 17.72 5.50
N ARG A 170 13.64 17.97 4.49
CA ARG A 170 12.73 19.13 4.46
C ARG A 170 11.54 18.95 5.40
N THR A 171 10.97 17.75 5.51
CA THR A 171 9.91 17.47 6.47
C THR A 171 10.43 17.55 7.92
N ARG A 172 11.69 17.16 8.16
CA ARG A 172 12.40 17.34 9.43
C ARG A 172 12.47 18.82 9.86
N LYS A 173 12.81 19.75 8.94
CA LYS A 173 12.85 21.19 9.27
C LYS A 173 11.49 21.75 9.70
N LYS A 174 10.41 21.25 9.10
CA LYS A 174 9.05 21.73 9.36
C LYS A 174 8.56 21.35 10.77
N HIS A 175 8.91 20.17 11.27
CA HIS A 175 8.59 19.76 12.64
C HIS A 175 9.43 20.49 13.70
N HIS A 176 10.66 20.93 13.39
CA HIS A 176 11.48 21.70 14.31
C HIS A 176 11.15 23.20 14.39
N THR A 177 10.30 23.74 13.50
CA THR A 177 9.91 25.17 13.50
C THR A 177 8.54 25.43 14.13
N SER A 178 7.91 24.42 14.75
CA SER A 178 6.72 24.59 15.59
C SER A 178 7.09 24.34 17.05
N ALA A 179 7.85 25.27 17.63
CA ALA A 179 8.04 25.44 19.06
C ALA A 179 8.36 26.92 19.31
#